data_AF-A0A966H1E7-F1
#
_entry.id   AF-A0A966H1E7-F1
#
_cell.length_a   1.000
_cell.length_b   1.000
_cell.length_c   1.000
_cell.angle_alpha   90.00
_cell.angle_beta   90.00
_cell.angle_gamma   90.00
#
_symmetry.space_group_name_H-M   'P 1'
#
loop_
_entity.id
_entity.type
_entity.pdbx_description
1 polymer ?
#
loop_
_entity_poly.entity_id
_entity_poly.type
_entity_poly.pdbx_seq_one_letter_code
_entity_poly.pdbx_strand_id
1 'polypeptide(L)'
;MRKILLLLIVCITNNLTAQQSVILEQIRCYSMNGPVMQYWQLPETRKLFVNSLNEALQKNYQAKLADTTLYIQFPRTVDEFNRIAARFSNADSTTLHLFIDLYEYTPLIYFARPGKMDMDSALAKRSKSVFVLGITLANHRQQVLLNESLSISISQSPGSGMGFQIWHLPITAKGFTDMLQVGLNYSLNPDNENLLIEIKAPAAFYADDFIMPRIKGENRIITKTQKDIVGYERNGNQEMIRLGGAFYEEIVLRGKNRNLDPNTLLAKTIESTGNRISSDFVFLRQESRDVLRDRNYSIRLVTELNPYNYDGIRKQSDLYTRFLTGPVHTLLENTDTIARFMIRKNVEATGKNIYPYLVYNGWDSTSMVTIGNRIPPEPVRYEYQVEGTMLGKDFRIQHGDNNYLKEIYLDGVLVSIATGKFLPERFVVFDASLSPEMLNRLLVLAFNRFFE
;
A
#
# COMPACT_ATOMS: atom_id res chain seq x y z
N MET A 1 -44.70 -60.79 8.99
CA MET A 1 -43.37 -60.23 9.35
C MET A 1 -42.57 -59.68 8.16
N ARG A 2 -42.36 -60.41 7.05
CA ARG A 2 -41.56 -59.94 5.90
C ARG A 2 -42.04 -58.63 5.23
N LYS A 3 -43.35 -58.36 5.17
CA LYS A 3 -43.90 -57.09 4.61
C LYS A 3 -43.73 -55.88 5.54
N ILE A 4 -43.61 -56.10 6.85
CA ILE A 4 -43.39 -55.03 7.84
C ILE A 4 -41.91 -54.61 7.85
N LEU A 5 -41.00 -55.57 7.64
CA LEU A 5 -39.56 -55.29 7.53
C LEU A 5 -39.22 -54.45 6.28
N LEU A 6 -39.92 -54.67 5.17
CA LEU A 6 -39.73 -53.89 3.94
C LEU A 6 -40.21 -52.44 4.09
N LEU A 7 -41.31 -52.22 4.82
CA LEU A 7 -41.83 -50.88 5.13
C LEU A 7 -40.91 -50.12 6.10
N LEU A 8 -40.30 -50.82 7.07
CA LEU A 8 -39.31 -50.21 7.97
C LEU A 8 -38.03 -49.82 7.23
N ILE A 9 -37.55 -50.62 6.28
CA ILE A 9 -36.38 -50.30 5.47
C ILE A 9 -36.64 -49.07 4.58
N VAL A 10 -37.83 -48.94 3.99
CA VAL A 10 -38.22 -47.75 3.21
C VAL A 10 -38.38 -46.50 4.09
N CYS A 11 -38.86 -46.63 5.32
CA CYS A 11 -38.92 -45.52 6.27
C CYS A 11 -37.53 -45.11 6.81
N ILE A 12 -36.58 -46.05 6.91
CA ILE A 12 -35.21 -45.75 7.35
C ILE A 12 -34.37 -45.13 6.21
N THR A 13 -34.63 -45.47 4.94
CA THR A 13 -33.96 -44.83 3.79
C THR A 13 -34.50 -43.43 3.45
N ASN A 14 -35.66 -43.03 3.99
CA ASN A 14 -36.25 -41.69 3.80
C ASN A 14 -35.79 -40.65 4.84
N ASN A 15 -34.89 -41.01 5.76
CA ASN A 15 -34.14 -40.04 6.57
C ASN A 15 -32.88 -39.51 5.84
N LEU A 16 -32.89 -39.49 4.51
CA LEU A 16 -32.07 -38.54 3.77
C LEU A 16 -32.73 -37.17 4.00
N THR A 17 -32.19 -36.36 4.92
CA THR A 17 -32.54 -34.95 5.02
C THR A 17 -32.41 -34.36 3.62
N ALA A 18 -33.54 -34.01 2.99
CA ALA A 18 -33.54 -33.39 1.68
C ALA A 18 -32.69 -32.13 1.78
N GLN A 19 -31.61 -32.08 0.98
CA GLN A 19 -30.67 -30.97 0.97
C GLN A 19 -31.42 -29.68 0.66
N GLN A 20 -31.40 -28.74 1.60
CA GLN A 20 -32.18 -27.52 1.49
C GLN A 20 -31.62 -26.64 0.38
N SER A 21 -32.50 -26.11 -0.46
CA SER A 21 -32.12 -25.21 -1.56
C SER A 21 -32.10 -23.76 -1.10
N VAL A 22 -31.11 -22.99 -1.55
CA VAL A 22 -30.92 -21.56 -1.24
C VAL A 22 -30.90 -20.77 -2.54
N ILE A 23 -31.83 -19.84 -2.72
CA ILE A 23 -31.78 -18.84 -3.78
C ILE A 23 -30.96 -17.66 -3.28
N LEU A 24 -29.88 -17.33 -3.97
CA LEU A 24 -29.18 -16.08 -3.78
C LEU A 24 -29.94 -14.98 -4.54
N GLU A 25 -30.80 -14.27 -3.82
CA GLU A 25 -31.69 -13.27 -4.41
C GLU A 25 -30.92 -12.07 -4.95
N GLN A 26 -29.96 -11.58 -4.15
CA GLN A 26 -29.27 -10.35 -4.46
C GLN A 26 -27.94 -10.20 -3.72
N ILE A 27 -26.97 -9.63 -4.41
CA ILE A 27 -25.78 -9.03 -3.81
C ILE A 27 -25.81 -7.52 -4.06
N ARG A 28 -25.64 -6.70 -3.02
CA ARG A 28 -25.45 -5.25 -3.15
C ARG A 28 -24.04 -4.88 -2.77
N CYS A 29 -23.37 -4.09 -3.62
CA CYS A 29 -21.98 -3.72 -3.41
C CYS A 29 -21.78 -2.21 -3.56
N TYR A 30 -21.18 -1.59 -2.55
CA TYR A 30 -20.85 -0.17 -2.57
C TYR A 30 -19.47 0.10 -2.00
N SER A 31 -18.72 1.03 -2.58
CA SER A 31 -17.43 1.47 -2.06
C SER A 31 -17.34 2.98 -1.94
N MET A 32 -16.83 3.45 -0.79
CA MET A 32 -16.49 4.85 -0.55
C MET A 32 -15.10 5.24 -1.05
N ASN A 33 -14.19 4.27 -1.23
CA ASN A 33 -12.77 4.54 -1.37
C ASN A 33 -12.34 4.48 -2.84
N GLY A 34 -12.83 3.51 -3.62
CA GLY A 34 -12.38 3.34 -4.99
C GLY A 34 -13.04 2.16 -5.74
N PRO A 35 -12.42 1.68 -6.82
CA PRO A 35 -13.03 0.73 -7.74
C PRO A 35 -12.98 -0.73 -7.26
N VAL A 36 -12.77 -1.00 -5.96
CA VAL A 36 -12.56 -2.38 -5.47
C VAL A 36 -13.72 -3.32 -5.82
N MET A 37 -14.95 -2.79 -5.85
CA MET A 37 -16.14 -3.57 -6.20
C MET A 37 -16.14 -4.02 -7.66
N GLN A 38 -15.27 -3.46 -8.52
CA GLN A 38 -15.13 -3.90 -9.90
C GLN A 38 -14.43 -5.26 -10.02
N TYR A 39 -13.79 -5.77 -8.97
CA TYR A 39 -13.30 -7.16 -8.97
C TYR A 39 -14.44 -8.17 -9.16
N TRP A 40 -15.69 -7.81 -8.86
CA TRP A 40 -16.85 -8.61 -9.24
C TRP A 40 -17.05 -8.79 -10.75
N GLN A 41 -16.37 -8.02 -11.61
CA GLN A 41 -16.39 -8.21 -13.05
C GLN A 41 -15.47 -9.36 -13.49
N LEU A 42 -14.56 -9.80 -12.62
CA LEU A 42 -13.64 -10.89 -12.92
C LEU A 42 -14.35 -12.25 -12.80
N PRO A 43 -14.32 -13.11 -13.85
CA PRO A 43 -14.98 -14.42 -13.82
C PRO A 43 -14.48 -15.33 -12.68
N GLU A 44 -13.17 -15.35 -12.44
CA GLU A 44 -12.57 -16.16 -11.36
C GLU A 44 -13.03 -15.70 -9.97
N THR A 45 -13.20 -14.39 -9.75
CA THR A 45 -13.74 -13.85 -8.49
C THR A 45 -15.15 -14.36 -8.25
N ARG A 46 -16.03 -14.31 -9.27
CA ARG A 46 -17.40 -14.82 -9.15
C ARG A 46 -17.44 -16.32 -8.87
N LYS A 47 -16.62 -17.10 -9.58
CA LYS A 47 -16.52 -18.55 -9.43
C LYS A 47 -16.06 -18.95 -8.02
N LEU A 48 -14.97 -18.35 -7.54
CA LEU A 48 -14.45 -18.61 -6.20
C LEU A 48 -15.45 -18.23 -5.12
N PHE A 49 -16.13 -17.09 -5.27
CA PHE A 49 -17.19 -16.67 -4.36
C PHE A 49 -18.34 -17.69 -4.27
N VAL A 50 -18.87 -18.14 -5.41
CA VAL A 50 -19.95 -19.16 -5.46
C VAL A 50 -19.52 -20.45 -4.77
N ASN A 51 -18.28 -20.90 -5.01
CA ASN A 51 -17.75 -22.10 -4.37
C ASN A 51 -17.67 -21.93 -2.86
N SER A 52 -17.09 -20.83 -2.38
CA SER A 52 -16.99 -20.55 -0.94
C SER A 52 -18.35 -20.40 -0.27
N LEU A 53 -19.31 -19.77 -0.94
CA LEU A 53 -20.67 -19.64 -0.43
C LEU A 53 -21.37 -20.99 -0.32
N ASN A 54 -21.28 -21.83 -1.36
CA ASN A 54 -21.80 -23.19 -1.31
C ASN A 54 -21.16 -24.04 -0.21
N GLU A 55 -19.84 -23.95 -0.03
CA GLU A 55 -19.13 -24.66 1.04
C GLU A 55 -19.60 -24.22 2.43
N ALA A 56 -19.73 -22.91 2.66
CA ALA A 56 -20.19 -22.37 3.94
C ALA A 56 -21.65 -22.76 4.24
N LEU A 57 -22.55 -22.67 3.25
CA LEU A 57 -23.94 -23.11 3.37
C LEU A 57 -24.04 -24.61 3.65
N GLN A 58 -23.24 -25.42 2.95
CA GLN A 58 -23.24 -26.87 3.14
C GLN A 58 -22.77 -27.24 4.55
N LYS A 59 -21.74 -26.55 5.04
CA LYS A 59 -21.14 -26.79 6.35
C LYS A 59 -22.09 -26.43 7.49
N ASN A 60 -22.70 -25.26 7.44
CA ASN A 60 -23.42 -24.69 8.59
C ASN A 60 -24.95 -24.88 8.52
N TYR A 61 -25.51 -25.08 7.33
CA TYR A 61 -26.96 -25.17 7.11
C TYR A 61 -27.39 -26.42 6.34
N GLN A 62 -26.46 -27.32 5.97
CA GLN A 62 -26.72 -28.49 5.13
C GLN A 62 -27.45 -28.13 3.82
N ALA A 63 -27.20 -26.92 3.32
CA ALA A 63 -27.92 -26.32 2.20
C ALA A 63 -26.98 -26.03 1.02
N LYS A 64 -27.54 -25.92 -0.19
CA LYS A 64 -26.79 -25.55 -1.40
C LYS A 64 -27.51 -24.48 -2.19
N LEU A 65 -26.75 -23.72 -2.96
CA LEU A 65 -27.32 -22.77 -3.90
C LEU A 65 -28.17 -23.48 -4.96
N ALA A 66 -29.34 -22.91 -5.24
CA ALA A 66 -30.27 -23.37 -6.27
C ALA A 66 -29.67 -23.20 -7.68
N ASP A 67 -28.93 -22.11 -7.87
CA ASP A 67 -28.17 -21.82 -9.08
C ASP A 67 -26.90 -21.00 -8.75
N THR A 68 -26.02 -20.82 -9.72
CA THR A 68 -24.73 -20.14 -9.55
C THR A 68 -24.71 -18.72 -10.12
N THR A 69 -25.86 -18.18 -10.49
CA THR A 69 -26.02 -16.86 -11.09
C THR A 69 -25.91 -15.80 -10.00
N LEU A 70 -25.06 -14.80 -10.23
CA LEU A 70 -24.89 -13.69 -9.29
C LEU A 70 -25.60 -12.45 -9.80
N TYR A 71 -26.69 -12.08 -9.14
CA TYR A 71 -27.39 -10.81 -9.34
C TYR A 71 -26.75 -9.72 -8.47
N ILE A 72 -25.71 -9.07 -9.02
CA ILE A 72 -24.94 -8.05 -8.30
C ILE A 72 -25.39 -6.65 -8.73
N GLN A 73 -25.76 -5.83 -7.74
CA GLN A 73 -26.11 -4.43 -7.93
C GLN A 73 -25.02 -3.53 -7.35
N PHE A 74 -24.72 -2.44 -8.06
CA PHE A 74 -23.73 -1.43 -7.67
C PHE A 74 -24.41 -0.07 -7.51
N PRO A 75 -25.02 0.21 -6.33
CA PRO A 75 -25.53 1.54 -6.03
C PRO A 75 -24.43 2.59 -6.17
N ARG A 76 -24.77 3.80 -6.60
CA ARG A 76 -23.81 4.91 -6.78
C ARG A 76 -23.68 5.78 -5.55
N THR A 77 -24.64 5.71 -4.64
CA THR A 77 -24.65 6.48 -3.39
C THR A 77 -25.07 5.60 -2.22
N VAL A 78 -24.75 6.05 -1.01
CA VAL A 78 -25.20 5.41 0.24
C VAL A 78 -26.73 5.42 0.34
N ASP A 79 -27.37 6.49 -0.11
CA ASP A 79 -28.83 6.60 -0.13
C ASP A 79 -29.45 5.57 -1.09
N GLU A 80 -28.88 5.39 -2.28
CA GLU A 80 -29.31 4.33 -3.20
C GLU A 80 -29.12 2.95 -2.58
N PHE A 81 -27.99 2.71 -1.90
CA PHE A 81 -27.73 1.44 -1.21
C PHE A 81 -28.82 1.16 -0.16
N ASN A 82 -29.20 2.16 0.63
CA ASN A 82 -30.20 2.04 1.69
C ASN A 82 -31.65 1.96 1.19
N ARG A 83 -31.95 2.48 -0.01
CA ARG A 83 -33.32 2.52 -0.58
C ARG A 83 -33.73 1.24 -1.31
N ILE A 84 -32.78 0.39 -1.70
CA ILE A 84 -33.09 -0.85 -2.42
C ILE A 84 -33.75 -1.83 -1.45
N ALA A 85 -34.99 -2.23 -1.76
CA ALA A 85 -35.73 -3.22 -0.99
C ALA A 85 -35.39 -4.65 -1.45
N ALA A 86 -35.25 -5.57 -0.50
CA ALA A 86 -35.14 -7.00 -0.77
C ALA A 86 -36.39 -7.49 -1.52
N ARG A 87 -36.18 -8.19 -2.64
CA ARG A 87 -37.25 -8.82 -3.42
C ARG A 87 -37.06 -10.33 -3.40
N PHE A 88 -38.14 -11.05 -3.15
CA PHE A 88 -38.16 -12.51 -3.17
C PHE A 88 -38.63 -12.96 -4.54
N SER A 89 -37.84 -13.79 -5.23
CA SER A 89 -38.10 -14.25 -6.59
C SER A 89 -39.04 -15.45 -6.66
N ASN A 90 -39.24 -16.17 -5.55
CA ASN A 90 -40.07 -17.39 -5.51
C ASN A 90 -40.98 -17.43 -4.28
N ALA A 91 -42.16 -18.03 -4.45
CA ALA A 91 -43.15 -18.31 -3.40
C ALA A 91 -43.10 -19.77 -2.91
N ASP A 92 -42.15 -20.58 -3.37
CA ASP A 92 -42.00 -21.98 -2.98
C ASP A 92 -41.69 -22.14 -1.48
N SER A 93 -42.41 -23.08 -0.84
CA SER A 93 -42.39 -23.34 0.59
C SER A 93 -41.14 -24.05 1.13
N THR A 94 -40.24 -24.52 0.26
CA THR A 94 -39.08 -25.33 0.68
C THR A 94 -37.73 -24.61 0.57
N THR A 95 -37.73 -23.42 -0.03
CA THR A 95 -36.51 -22.72 -0.42
C THR A 95 -36.12 -21.63 0.58
N LEU A 96 -34.82 -21.48 0.83
CA LEU A 96 -34.25 -20.37 1.58
C LEU A 96 -33.85 -19.23 0.64
N HIS A 97 -33.88 -18.02 1.14
CA HIS A 97 -33.57 -16.81 0.39
C HIS A 97 -32.42 -16.08 1.07
N LEU A 98 -31.35 -15.86 0.33
CA LEU A 98 -30.13 -15.25 0.81
C LEU A 98 -29.91 -13.88 0.16
N PHE A 99 -29.65 -12.88 1.00
CA PHE A 99 -29.30 -11.53 0.61
C PHE A 99 -27.93 -11.19 1.18
N ILE A 100 -27.07 -10.58 0.36
CA ILE A 100 -25.71 -10.22 0.75
C ILE A 100 -25.46 -8.73 0.48
N ASP A 101 -24.99 -8.04 1.50
CA ASP A 101 -24.59 -6.65 1.45
C ASP A 101 -23.09 -6.54 1.67
N LEU A 102 -22.39 -5.85 0.77
CA LEU A 102 -20.98 -5.57 0.91
C LEU A 102 -20.73 -4.07 0.75
N TYR A 103 -20.33 -3.44 1.83
CA TYR A 103 -20.06 -2.01 1.86
C TYR A 103 -18.62 -1.75 2.28
N GLU A 104 -17.87 -0.96 1.53
CA GLU A 104 -16.53 -0.50 1.90
C GLU A 104 -16.54 0.93 2.45
N TYR A 105 -16.04 1.10 3.68
CA TYR A 105 -15.82 2.38 4.34
C TYR A 105 -14.35 2.79 4.32
N THR A 106 -14.09 4.10 4.26
CA THR A 106 -12.80 4.62 4.71
C THR A 106 -12.65 4.36 6.22
N PRO A 107 -11.44 4.03 6.72
CA PRO A 107 -11.23 3.79 8.14
C PRO A 107 -11.69 4.96 9.03
N LEU A 108 -11.38 6.19 8.62
CA LEU A 108 -11.77 7.40 9.35
C LEU A 108 -13.28 7.45 9.63
N ILE A 109 -14.09 7.24 8.59
CA ILE A 109 -15.56 7.30 8.69
C ILE A 109 -16.12 6.11 9.48
N TYR A 110 -15.55 4.91 9.32
CA TYR A 110 -16.02 3.72 10.05
C TYR A 110 -15.79 3.86 11.56
N PHE A 111 -14.56 4.21 11.96
CA PHE A 111 -14.18 4.29 13.37
C PHE A 111 -14.72 5.53 14.08
N ALA A 112 -15.05 6.62 13.38
CA ALA A 112 -15.67 7.80 13.97
C ALA A 112 -17.14 7.60 14.41
N ARG A 113 -17.75 6.45 14.12
CA ARG A 113 -19.14 6.15 14.52
C ARG A 113 -19.25 5.92 16.04
N PRO A 114 -20.36 6.36 16.67
CA PRO A 114 -20.60 6.10 18.08
C PRO A 114 -20.44 4.60 18.43
N GLY A 115 -19.69 4.31 19.49
CA GLY A 115 -19.43 2.94 19.94
C GLY A 115 -18.38 2.15 19.14
N LYS A 116 -17.71 2.74 18.14
CA LYS A 116 -16.64 2.09 17.35
C LYS A 116 -15.24 2.67 17.57
N MET A 117 -15.14 3.93 18.00
CA MET A 117 -13.85 4.62 18.17
C MET A 117 -13.05 4.12 19.38
N ASP A 118 -13.74 3.61 20.40
CA ASP A 118 -13.12 3.04 21.61
C ASP A 118 -12.53 1.64 21.37
N MET A 119 -12.78 1.00 20.21
CA MET A 119 -12.47 -0.42 20.01
C MET A 119 -11.00 -0.75 19.70
N ASP A 120 -10.19 0.14 19.12
CA ASP A 120 -8.71 0.04 19.03
C ASP A 120 -8.14 1.20 18.17
N SER A 121 -7.58 2.23 18.82
CA SER A 121 -6.95 3.36 18.11
C SER A 121 -5.76 2.93 17.24
N ALA A 122 -5.10 1.81 17.54
CA ALA A 122 -4.01 1.29 16.73
C ALA A 122 -4.54 0.57 15.47
N LEU A 123 -5.69 -0.12 15.55
CA LEU A 123 -6.31 -0.73 14.38
C LEU A 123 -6.79 0.34 13.42
N ALA A 124 -7.47 1.37 13.93
CA ALA A 124 -7.92 2.49 13.13
C ALA A 124 -6.77 3.15 12.36
N LYS A 125 -5.61 3.34 13.02
CA LYS A 125 -4.41 3.94 12.41
C LYS A 125 -3.77 3.07 11.31
N ARG A 126 -3.78 1.74 11.46
CA ARG A 126 -3.15 0.82 10.49
C ARG A 126 -4.08 0.31 9.38
N SER A 127 -5.40 0.44 9.57
CA SER A 127 -6.41 0.06 8.59
C SER A 127 -6.29 0.92 7.34
N LYS A 128 -6.38 0.28 6.16
CA LYS A 128 -6.48 0.96 4.86
C LYS A 128 -7.92 1.05 4.36
N SER A 129 -8.76 0.10 4.80
CA SER A 129 -10.18 0.06 4.47
C SER A 129 -10.94 -0.82 5.46
N VAL A 130 -12.25 -0.64 5.56
CA VAL A 130 -13.12 -1.51 6.36
C VAL A 130 -14.31 -1.94 5.52
N PHE A 131 -14.43 -3.24 5.27
CA PHE A 131 -15.60 -3.83 4.62
C PHE A 131 -16.61 -4.24 5.67
N VAL A 132 -17.89 -4.01 5.40
CA VAL A 132 -18.99 -4.53 6.19
C VAL A 132 -19.75 -5.52 5.31
N LEU A 133 -19.70 -6.79 5.69
CA LEU A 133 -20.41 -7.89 5.05
C LEU A 133 -21.68 -8.15 5.86
N GLY A 134 -22.83 -7.78 5.31
CA GLY A 134 -24.15 -8.12 5.84
C GLY A 134 -24.70 -9.37 5.15
N ILE A 135 -25.24 -10.30 5.93
CA ILE A 135 -25.92 -11.49 5.42
C ILE A 135 -27.29 -11.60 6.06
N THR A 136 -28.32 -11.71 5.22
CA THR A 136 -29.68 -12.03 5.66
C THR A 136 -30.13 -13.33 5.00
N LEU A 137 -30.49 -14.32 5.82
CA LEU A 137 -31.10 -15.58 5.38
C LEU A 137 -32.55 -15.59 5.85
N ALA A 138 -33.49 -15.78 4.93
CA ALA A 138 -34.91 -15.85 5.23
C ALA A 138 -35.52 -17.14 4.67
N ASN A 139 -36.60 -17.61 5.30
CA ASN A 139 -37.38 -18.72 4.75
C ASN A 139 -38.44 -18.23 3.75
N HIS A 140 -39.17 -19.16 3.14
CA HIS A 140 -40.29 -18.91 2.24
C HIS A 140 -41.41 -18.02 2.79
N ARG A 141 -41.56 -17.94 4.13
CA ARG A 141 -42.53 -17.05 4.80
C ARG A 141 -41.95 -15.66 5.05
N GLN A 142 -40.79 -15.35 4.48
CA GLN A 142 -40.05 -14.12 4.72
C GLN A 142 -39.64 -13.93 6.18
N GLN A 143 -39.60 -15.01 6.97
CA GLN A 143 -39.09 -14.96 8.34
C GLN A 143 -37.57 -15.03 8.28
N VAL A 144 -36.93 -14.05 8.90
CA VAL A 144 -35.48 -13.95 9.01
C VAL A 144 -34.98 -15.04 9.95
N LEU A 145 -34.11 -15.91 9.44
CA LEU A 145 -33.42 -16.98 10.17
C LEU A 145 -32.04 -16.54 10.63
N LEU A 146 -31.39 -15.68 9.84
CA LEU A 146 -30.06 -15.11 10.11
C LEU A 146 -30.07 -13.65 9.65
N ASN A 147 -29.51 -12.77 10.47
CA ASN A 147 -29.24 -11.38 10.08
C ASN A 147 -27.96 -10.90 10.76
N GLU A 148 -26.84 -11.23 10.15
CA GLU A 148 -25.52 -11.00 10.71
C GLU A 148 -24.76 -9.94 9.93
N SER A 149 -23.88 -9.22 10.63
CA SER A 149 -22.97 -8.26 10.01
C SER A 149 -21.57 -8.41 10.58
N LEU A 150 -20.61 -8.67 9.70
CA LEU A 150 -19.20 -8.76 10.03
C LEU A 150 -18.46 -7.55 9.48
N SER A 151 -17.69 -6.90 10.35
CA SER A 151 -16.74 -5.87 9.92
C SER A 151 -15.37 -6.48 9.67
N ILE A 152 -14.78 -6.20 8.53
CA ILE A 152 -13.50 -6.75 8.08
C ILE A 152 -12.56 -5.57 7.83
N SER A 153 -11.66 -5.32 8.77
CA SER A 153 -10.60 -4.33 8.59
C SER A 153 -9.50 -4.91 7.71
N ILE A 154 -9.14 -4.18 6.66
CA ILE A 154 -7.98 -4.48 5.83
C ILE A 154 -6.80 -3.66 6.34
N SER A 155 -5.73 -4.35 6.71
CA SER A 155 -4.41 -3.76 6.87
C SER A 155 -3.44 -4.31 5.82
N GLN A 156 -2.35 -3.59 5.58
CA GLN A 156 -1.34 -4.04 4.64
C GLN A 156 -0.44 -5.07 5.30
N SER A 157 -0.33 -6.25 4.70
CA SER A 157 0.74 -7.17 5.05
C SER A 157 2.08 -6.57 4.61
N PRO A 158 3.19 -6.92 5.27
CA PRO A 158 4.52 -6.79 4.67
C PRO A 158 4.59 -7.68 3.43
N GLY A 159 3.99 -7.23 2.33
CA GLY A 159 3.96 -7.93 1.07
C GLY A 159 5.31 -7.81 0.36
N SER A 160 5.60 -8.73 -0.54
CA SER A 160 6.79 -8.64 -1.40
C SER A 160 6.60 -7.69 -2.59
N GLY A 161 5.38 -7.20 -2.83
CA GLY A 161 5.07 -6.34 -3.97
C GLY A 161 5.80 -4.99 -3.93
N MET A 162 6.17 -4.48 -5.11
CA MET A 162 6.81 -3.18 -5.32
C MET A 162 6.18 -2.51 -6.55
N GLY A 163 6.12 -1.17 -6.57
CA GLY A 163 5.54 -0.39 -7.67
C GLY A 163 4.93 0.92 -7.16
N PHE A 164 4.17 1.60 -8.00
CA PHE A 164 3.35 2.76 -7.60
C PHE A 164 2.10 2.28 -6.88
N GLN A 165 1.98 2.58 -5.59
CA GLN A 165 0.90 2.05 -4.77
C GLN A 165 -0.43 2.77 -5.03
N ILE A 166 -1.51 2.00 -5.09
CA ILE A 166 -2.86 2.55 -5.27
C ILE A 166 -3.51 2.79 -3.92
N TRP A 167 -3.56 4.05 -3.47
CA TRP A 167 -4.09 4.41 -2.16
C TRP A 167 -5.59 4.10 -1.99
N HIS A 168 -6.35 4.16 -3.07
CA HIS A 168 -7.80 3.94 -3.11
C HIS A 168 -8.21 2.52 -3.52
N LEU A 169 -7.24 1.60 -3.61
CA LEU A 169 -7.46 0.18 -3.89
C LEU A 169 -6.68 -0.64 -2.86
N PRO A 170 -7.27 -0.87 -1.68
CA PRO A 170 -6.52 -1.36 -0.50
C PRO A 170 -6.07 -2.81 -0.62
N ILE A 171 -6.65 -3.58 -1.56
CA ILE A 171 -6.43 -5.01 -1.76
C ILE A 171 -6.37 -5.38 -3.23
N THR A 172 -5.64 -6.44 -3.54
CA THR A 172 -5.63 -7.08 -4.87
C THR A 172 -6.91 -7.88 -5.13
N ALA A 173 -7.15 -8.28 -6.38
CA ALA A 173 -8.29 -9.14 -6.73
C ALA A 173 -8.30 -10.46 -5.93
N LYS A 174 -7.12 -11.08 -5.73
CA LYS A 174 -6.98 -12.27 -4.88
C LYS A 174 -7.29 -11.95 -3.42
N GLY A 175 -6.76 -10.83 -2.91
CA GLY A 175 -7.05 -10.39 -1.54
C GLY A 175 -8.54 -10.17 -1.31
N PHE A 176 -9.26 -9.65 -2.31
CA PHE A 176 -10.72 -9.49 -2.28
C PHE A 176 -11.45 -10.83 -2.24
N THR A 177 -11.06 -11.81 -3.05
CA THR A 177 -11.66 -13.16 -2.99
C THR A 177 -11.40 -13.85 -1.67
N ASP A 178 -10.16 -13.77 -1.16
CA ASP A 178 -9.79 -14.36 0.14
C ASP A 178 -10.60 -13.70 1.28
N MET A 179 -10.78 -12.37 1.22
CA MET A 179 -11.59 -11.62 2.18
C MET A 179 -13.06 -12.05 2.15
N LEU A 180 -13.65 -12.23 0.96
CA LEU A 180 -15.03 -12.71 0.84
C LEU A 180 -15.17 -14.13 1.40
N GLN A 181 -14.25 -15.03 1.09
CA GLN A 181 -14.26 -16.40 1.60
C GLN A 181 -14.20 -16.43 3.13
N VAL A 182 -13.26 -15.68 3.72
CA VAL A 182 -13.17 -15.56 5.18
C VAL A 182 -14.46 -14.96 5.73
N GLY A 183 -14.94 -13.85 5.16
CA GLY A 183 -16.16 -13.19 5.60
C GLY A 183 -17.38 -14.11 5.60
N LEU A 184 -17.61 -14.87 4.53
CA LEU A 184 -18.70 -15.84 4.44
C LEU A 184 -18.62 -16.92 5.52
N ASN A 185 -17.43 -17.46 5.76
CA ASN A 185 -17.22 -18.49 6.78
C ASN A 185 -17.52 -17.98 8.20
N TYR A 186 -17.25 -16.71 8.48
CA TYR A 186 -17.59 -16.09 9.77
C TYR A 186 -19.09 -15.74 9.84
N SER A 187 -19.63 -15.06 8.83
CA SER A 187 -21.01 -14.56 8.84
C SER A 187 -22.08 -15.65 8.74
N LEU A 188 -21.76 -16.81 8.13
CA LEU A 188 -22.67 -17.96 8.06
C LEU A 188 -22.43 -18.98 9.18
N ASN A 189 -21.49 -18.74 10.10
CA ASN A 189 -21.29 -19.62 11.24
C ASN A 189 -22.18 -19.16 12.41
N PRO A 190 -23.17 -19.98 12.84
CA PRO A 190 -24.06 -19.60 13.93
C PRO A 190 -23.34 -19.39 15.28
N ASP A 191 -22.14 -19.98 15.44
CA ASP A 191 -21.35 -19.87 16.67
C ASP A 191 -20.35 -18.70 16.62
N ASN A 192 -20.37 -17.85 15.58
CA ASN A 192 -19.44 -16.74 15.49
C ASN A 192 -19.84 -15.56 16.37
N GLU A 193 -19.01 -15.25 17.37
CA GLU A 193 -19.17 -14.07 18.22
C GLU A 193 -18.37 -12.83 17.72
N ASN A 194 -17.53 -12.99 16.69
CA ASN A 194 -16.71 -11.89 16.20
C ASN A 194 -17.52 -10.92 15.35
N LEU A 195 -17.59 -9.67 15.80
CA LEU A 195 -18.19 -8.55 15.05
C LEU A 195 -17.18 -7.81 14.17
N LEU A 196 -15.88 -7.97 14.47
CA LEU A 196 -14.78 -7.36 13.73
C LEU A 196 -13.61 -8.33 13.62
N ILE A 197 -13.05 -8.45 12.42
CA ILE A 197 -11.81 -9.18 12.14
C ILE A 197 -10.82 -8.28 11.37
N GLU A 198 -9.52 -8.59 11.47
CA GLU A 198 -8.47 -7.94 10.69
C GLU A 198 -7.90 -8.93 9.66
N ILE A 199 -7.83 -8.53 8.39
CA ILE A 199 -7.17 -9.27 7.32
C ILE A 199 -5.97 -8.44 6.84
N LYS A 200 -4.79 -9.07 6.88
CA LYS A 200 -3.56 -8.52 6.32
C LYS A 200 -3.45 -8.92 4.85
N ALA A 201 -3.62 -7.97 3.95
CA ALA A 201 -3.59 -8.20 2.51
C ALA A 201 -2.43 -7.45 1.84
N PRO A 202 -1.87 -7.99 0.74
CA PRO A 202 -0.88 -7.26 -0.06
C PRO A 202 -1.53 -6.05 -0.73
N ALA A 203 -0.74 -4.98 -0.86
CA ALA A 203 -1.17 -3.78 -1.59
C ALA A 203 -1.33 -4.05 -3.10
N ALA A 204 -2.18 -3.25 -3.75
CA ALA A 204 -2.26 -3.19 -5.20
C ALA A 204 -1.39 -2.06 -5.75
N PHE A 205 -0.83 -2.29 -6.93
CA PHE A 205 0.06 -1.35 -7.62
C PHE A 205 -0.43 -1.10 -9.04
N TYR A 206 -0.20 0.10 -9.57
CA TYR A 206 -0.44 0.38 -10.99
C TYR A 206 0.58 -0.34 -11.85
N ALA A 207 0.15 -0.94 -12.95
CA ALA A 207 1.09 -1.39 -13.97
C ALA A 207 1.84 -0.18 -14.55
N ASP A 208 3.07 -0.42 -14.97
CA ASP A 208 3.98 0.59 -15.50
C ASP A 208 4.92 -0.04 -16.55
N ASP A 209 5.62 0.79 -17.31
CA ASP A 209 6.54 0.34 -18.37
C ASP A 209 8.02 0.30 -17.95
N PHE A 210 8.36 0.50 -16.68
CA PHE A 210 9.76 0.74 -16.26
C PHE A 210 10.20 0.08 -14.95
N ILE A 211 9.34 -0.12 -13.96
CA ILE A 211 9.57 -0.88 -12.73
C ILE A 211 9.08 -2.31 -12.90
N MET A 212 7.80 -2.50 -13.23
CA MET A 212 7.19 -3.83 -13.33
C MET A 212 8.00 -4.76 -14.24
N PRO A 213 8.45 -4.34 -15.44
CA PRO A 213 9.26 -5.20 -16.30
C PRO A 213 10.65 -5.51 -15.72
N ARG A 214 11.19 -4.65 -14.85
CA ARG A 214 12.54 -4.79 -14.27
C ARG A 214 12.57 -5.68 -13.04
N ILE A 215 11.53 -5.65 -12.21
CA ILE A 215 11.49 -6.42 -10.95
C ILE A 215 10.88 -7.83 -11.12
N LYS A 216 10.33 -8.12 -12.29
CA LYS A 216 9.69 -9.41 -12.57
C LYS A 216 10.72 -10.53 -12.54
N GLY A 217 10.50 -11.52 -11.67
CA GLY A 217 11.39 -12.67 -11.53
C GLY A 217 12.66 -12.40 -10.72
N GLU A 218 12.89 -11.17 -10.30
CA GLU A 218 14.07 -10.80 -9.52
C GLU A 218 13.90 -11.14 -8.04
N ASN A 219 15.02 -11.45 -7.39
CA ASN A 219 15.05 -11.71 -5.96
C ASN A 219 14.87 -10.40 -5.18
N ARG A 220 13.94 -10.40 -4.22
CA ARG A 220 13.65 -9.22 -3.39
C ARG A 220 14.32 -9.38 -2.04
N ILE A 221 15.16 -8.42 -1.71
CA ILE A 221 15.74 -8.29 -0.38
C ILE A 221 14.70 -7.61 0.49
N ILE A 222 14.20 -8.33 1.50
CA ILE A 222 13.26 -7.81 2.50
C ILE A 222 14.07 -7.39 3.72
N THR A 223 13.81 -6.19 4.23
CA THR A 223 14.52 -5.68 5.40
C THR A 223 13.80 -6.05 6.69
N LYS A 224 14.57 -6.13 7.77
CA LYS A 224 14.07 -6.18 9.15
C LYS A 224 14.41 -4.85 9.80
N THR A 225 13.37 -4.12 10.20
CA THR A 225 13.54 -2.80 10.81
C THR A 225 13.26 -2.84 12.31
N GLN A 226 14.17 -2.31 13.12
CA GLN A 226 13.96 -2.06 14.54
C GLN A 226 14.39 -0.63 14.85
N LYS A 227 13.41 0.24 15.16
CA LYS A 227 13.61 1.69 15.26
C LYS A 227 14.23 2.26 13.97
N ASP A 228 15.45 2.75 14.05
CA ASP A 228 16.24 3.34 12.97
C ASP A 228 17.26 2.37 12.36
N ILE A 229 17.31 1.13 12.85
CA ILE A 229 18.21 0.09 12.34
C ILE A 229 17.47 -0.75 11.31
N VAL A 230 18.12 -0.94 10.17
CA VAL A 230 17.68 -1.77 9.05
C VAL A 230 18.70 -2.88 8.86
N GLY A 231 18.29 -4.12 9.11
CA GLY A 231 19.06 -5.32 8.78
C GLY A 231 18.53 -5.98 7.51
N TYR A 232 19.42 -6.52 6.68
CA TYR A 232 19.05 -7.30 5.50
C TYR A 232 20.13 -8.33 5.15
N GLU A 233 19.79 -9.33 4.34
CA GLU A 233 20.75 -10.32 3.86
C GLU A 233 21.06 -10.09 2.38
N ARG A 234 22.35 -10.19 2.01
CA ARG A 234 22.80 -10.12 0.63
C ARG A 234 23.93 -11.10 0.40
N ASN A 235 23.77 -11.98 -0.59
CA ASN A 235 24.76 -13.02 -0.93
C ASN A 235 25.18 -13.86 0.28
N GLY A 236 24.25 -14.20 1.16
CA GLY A 236 24.49 -14.96 2.40
C GLY A 236 25.13 -14.16 3.54
N ASN A 237 25.48 -12.89 3.32
CA ASN A 237 26.03 -12.02 4.36
C ASN A 237 24.93 -11.13 4.94
N GLN A 238 24.94 -10.98 6.27
CA GLN A 238 24.11 -9.98 6.94
C GLN A 238 24.72 -8.59 6.69
N GLU A 239 23.84 -7.63 6.48
CA GLU A 239 24.14 -6.21 6.31
C GLU A 239 23.27 -5.41 7.27
N MET A 240 23.79 -4.28 7.76
CA MET A 240 23.06 -3.47 8.73
C MET A 240 23.42 -2.00 8.60
N ILE A 241 22.41 -1.17 8.35
CA ILE A 241 22.52 0.29 8.34
C ILE A 241 21.65 0.90 9.43
N ARG A 242 22.11 2.00 10.03
CA ARG A 242 21.32 2.82 10.95
C ARG A 242 21.03 4.18 10.29
N LEU A 243 19.76 4.54 10.16
CA LEU A 243 19.27 5.80 9.61
C LEU A 243 18.83 6.72 10.76
N GLY A 244 19.82 7.36 11.38
CA GLY A 244 19.69 8.08 12.64
C GLY A 244 18.88 9.38 12.57
N GLY A 245 19.06 10.20 13.61
CA GLY A 245 18.31 11.45 13.79
C GLY A 245 18.58 12.50 12.71
N ALA A 246 17.56 13.31 12.44
CA ALA A 246 17.61 14.49 11.59
C ALA A 246 17.63 15.76 12.46
N PHE A 247 18.46 16.74 12.10
CA PHE A 247 18.65 17.98 12.85
C PHE A 247 19.04 19.12 11.91
N TYR A 248 18.94 20.34 12.43
CA TYR A 248 19.21 21.57 11.71
C TYR A 248 20.44 22.25 12.34
N GLU A 249 21.31 22.82 11.52
CA GLU A 249 22.47 23.59 11.94
C GLU A 249 22.54 24.89 11.13
N GLU A 250 22.64 26.03 11.82
CA GLU A 250 22.69 27.34 11.17
C GLU A 250 24.01 27.54 10.40
N ILE A 251 23.92 28.12 9.20
CA ILE A 251 25.08 28.59 8.44
C ILE A 251 25.27 30.08 8.74
N VAL A 252 26.20 30.38 9.64
CA VAL A 252 26.53 31.75 10.05
C VAL A 252 27.48 32.35 9.02
N LEU A 253 26.96 33.26 8.20
CA LEU A 253 27.69 33.86 7.07
C LEU A 253 28.52 35.10 7.45
N ARG A 254 28.31 35.69 8.63
CA ARG A 254 28.89 37.00 9.03
C ARG A 254 29.25 37.03 10.52
N GLY A 255 30.05 38.02 10.90
CA GLY A 255 30.41 38.27 12.30
C GLY A 255 31.49 37.33 12.85
N LYS A 256 31.72 37.42 14.16
CA LYS A 256 32.78 36.67 14.85
C LYS A 256 32.53 35.16 14.90
N ASN A 257 31.27 34.73 14.78
CA ASN A 257 30.86 33.32 14.84
C ASN A 257 30.69 32.68 13.46
N ARG A 258 31.24 33.30 12.39
CA ARG A 258 31.14 32.77 11.02
C ARG A 258 31.68 31.34 10.96
N ASN A 259 30.84 30.40 10.54
CA ASN A 259 31.18 28.97 10.46
C ASN A 259 31.34 28.45 9.02
N LEU A 260 31.24 29.32 8.01
CA LEU A 260 31.48 29.00 6.61
C LEU A 260 32.67 29.79 6.05
N ASP A 261 33.62 29.08 5.44
CA ASP A 261 34.73 29.70 4.70
C ASP A 261 34.22 30.36 3.40
N PRO A 262 34.42 31.68 3.20
CA PRO A 262 34.00 32.42 2.00
C PRO A 262 34.51 31.87 0.67
N ASN A 263 35.63 31.15 0.65
CA ASN A 263 36.22 30.64 -0.59
C ASN A 263 35.61 29.31 -1.05
N THR A 264 34.73 28.71 -0.24
CA THR A 264 34.08 27.44 -0.56
C THR A 264 33.06 27.58 -1.68
N LEU A 265 32.82 26.48 -2.40
CA LEU A 265 31.75 26.40 -3.40
C LEU A 265 30.39 26.79 -2.81
N LEU A 266 30.11 26.35 -1.58
CA LEU A 266 28.88 26.67 -0.87
C LEU A 266 28.73 28.18 -0.63
N ALA A 267 29.77 28.87 -0.15
CA ALA A 267 29.72 30.31 0.07
C ALA A 267 29.44 31.08 -1.22
N LYS A 268 30.12 30.72 -2.31
CA LYS A 268 29.89 31.31 -3.64
C LYS A 268 28.47 31.06 -4.15
N THR A 269 27.94 29.85 -3.93
CA THR A 269 26.58 29.50 -4.32
C THR A 269 25.55 30.30 -3.53
N ILE A 270 25.75 30.44 -2.21
CA ILE A 270 24.90 31.29 -1.35
C ILE A 270 24.94 32.75 -1.82
N GLU A 271 26.11 33.28 -2.16
CA GLU A 271 26.26 34.64 -2.70
C GLU A 271 25.50 34.82 -4.02
N SER A 272 25.53 33.82 -4.89
CA SER A 272 24.83 33.86 -6.18
C SER A 272 23.30 33.89 -6.07
N THR A 273 22.73 33.55 -4.90
CA THR A 273 21.27 33.65 -4.70
C THR A 273 20.79 35.10 -4.60
N GLY A 274 21.68 36.06 -4.29
CA GLY A 274 21.31 37.45 -4.01
C GLY A 274 20.59 37.64 -2.66
N ASN A 275 20.22 36.57 -1.96
CA ASN A 275 19.36 36.61 -0.76
C ASN A 275 20.15 36.53 0.56
N ARG A 276 21.47 36.74 0.52
CA ARG A 276 22.35 36.60 1.69
C ARG A 276 21.96 37.46 2.90
N ILE A 277 21.25 38.57 2.68
CA ILE A 277 20.80 39.49 3.75
C ILE A 277 19.38 39.16 4.20
N SER A 278 18.53 38.72 3.28
CA SER A 278 17.09 38.54 3.48
C SER A 278 16.70 37.11 3.85
N SER A 279 17.66 36.19 3.97
CA SER A 279 17.40 34.78 4.18
C SER A 279 18.45 34.13 5.05
N ASP A 280 18.00 33.18 5.87
CA ASP A 280 18.86 32.31 6.64
C ASP A 280 19.19 31.06 5.82
N PHE A 281 20.40 30.57 5.95
CA PHE A 281 20.83 29.34 5.31
C PHE A 281 21.13 28.33 6.40
N VAL A 282 20.64 27.10 6.25
CA VAL A 282 20.83 26.05 7.25
C VAL A 282 21.29 24.76 6.59
N PHE A 283 22.10 24.00 7.31
CA PHE A 283 22.33 22.60 7.04
C PHE A 283 21.19 21.77 7.63
N LEU A 284 20.57 20.96 6.77
CA LEU A 284 19.73 19.85 7.16
C LEU A 284 20.62 18.62 7.26
N ARG A 285 20.83 18.14 8.47
CA ARG A 285 21.78 17.08 8.78
C ARG A 285 21.09 15.80 9.19
N GLN A 286 21.56 14.68 8.65
CA GLN A 286 21.16 13.35 9.10
C GLN A 286 22.40 12.51 9.33
N GLU A 287 22.56 12.02 10.56
CA GLU A 287 23.60 11.04 10.87
C GLU A 287 23.10 9.63 10.52
N SER A 288 23.99 8.82 9.99
CA SER A 288 23.73 7.43 9.61
C SER A 288 24.98 6.59 9.83
N ARG A 289 24.85 5.27 9.79
CA ARG A 289 25.99 4.38 10.04
C ARG A 289 25.85 3.08 9.27
N ASP A 290 26.93 2.61 8.66
CA ASP A 290 27.10 1.19 8.34
C ASP A 290 27.59 0.50 9.61
N VAL A 291 26.71 -0.31 10.20
CA VAL A 291 26.92 -0.85 11.56
C VAL A 291 28.03 -1.90 11.55
N LEU A 292 28.04 -2.77 10.55
CA LEU A 292 28.98 -3.88 10.48
C LEU A 292 30.39 -3.45 10.07
N ARG A 293 30.50 -2.39 9.27
CA ARG A 293 31.80 -1.83 8.86
C ARG A 293 32.32 -0.74 9.80
N ASP A 294 31.56 -0.39 10.83
CA ASP A 294 31.88 0.69 11.78
C ASP A 294 32.16 2.04 11.09
N ARG A 295 31.35 2.39 10.08
CA ARG A 295 31.49 3.65 9.33
C ARG A 295 30.34 4.59 9.62
N ASN A 296 30.65 5.78 10.12
CA ASN A 296 29.66 6.83 10.35
C ASN A 296 29.55 7.73 9.13
N TYR A 297 28.30 8.05 8.76
CA TYR A 297 27.98 8.94 7.66
C TYR A 297 27.20 10.15 8.15
N SER A 298 27.53 11.34 7.63
CA SER A 298 26.77 12.57 7.86
C SER A 298 26.32 13.13 6.52
N ILE A 299 25.01 13.13 6.27
CA ILE A 299 24.42 13.80 5.11
C ILE A 299 24.17 15.26 5.49
N ARG A 300 24.62 16.20 4.66
CA ARG A 300 24.31 17.63 4.82
C ARG A 300 23.65 18.18 3.56
N LEU A 301 22.37 18.49 3.67
CA LEU A 301 21.62 19.23 2.65
C LEU A 301 21.62 20.69 3.04
N VAL A 302 21.57 21.59 2.07
CA VAL A 302 21.58 23.04 2.32
C VAL A 302 20.25 23.57 1.86
N THR A 303 19.55 24.31 2.71
CA THR A 303 18.29 24.98 2.37
C THR A 303 18.36 26.46 2.70
N GLU A 304 17.64 27.26 1.90
CA GLU A 304 17.47 28.70 2.12
C GLU A 304 16.10 28.96 2.74
N LEU A 305 16.09 29.42 3.99
CA LEU A 305 14.91 29.81 4.75
C LEU A 305 14.65 31.31 4.54
N ASN A 306 13.59 31.65 3.81
CA ASN A 306 13.17 33.03 3.62
C ASN A 306 11.73 33.20 4.13
N PRO A 307 11.52 33.87 5.27
CA PRO A 307 10.19 34.06 5.84
C PRO A 307 9.30 35.00 5.02
N TYR A 308 9.87 35.81 4.12
CA TYR A 308 9.16 36.79 3.30
C TYR A 308 8.73 36.25 1.92
N ASN A 309 9.18 35.06 1.53
CA ASN A 309 8.77 34.38 0.29
C ASN A 309 7.55 33.46 0.48
N TYR A 310 6.81 33.65 1.58
CA TYR A 310 5.53 32.97 1.81
C TYR A 310 4.41 33.75 1.12
N ASP A 311 4.07 33.37 -0.11
CA ASP A 311 3.00 33.98 -0.92
C ASP A 311 1.58 33.58 -0.49
N GLY A 312 1.42 32.90 0.66
CA GLY A 312 0.12 32.45 1.18
C GLY A 312 -0.49 31.26 0.43
N ILE A 313 0.09 30.83 -0.69
CA ILE A 313 -0.37 29.71 -1.53
C ILE A 313 0.44 28.43 -1.22
N ARG A 314 1.70 28.58 -0.79
CA ARG A 314 2.61 27.45 -0.49
C ARG A 314 2.40 26.89 0.91
N LYS A 315 2.60 25.58 1.07
CA LYS A 315 2.51 24.94 2.40
C LYS A 315 3.74 25.33 3.23
N GLN A 316 3.57 25.52 4.53
CA GLN A 316 4.69 25.81 5.45
C GLN A 316 5.81 24.74 5.40
N SER A 317 5.47 23.49 5.04
CA SER A 317 6.41 22.40 4.77
C SER A 317 7.39 22.69 3.62
N ASP A 318 7.02 23.55 2.67
CA ASP A 318 7.87 23.88 1.52
C ASP A 318 9.07 24.76 1.90
N LEU A 319 9.02 25.43 3.06
CA LEU A 319 10.12 26.26 3.58
C LEU A 319 11.38 25.41 3.84
N TYR A 320 11.21 24.18 4.33
CA TYR A 320 12.33 23.31 4.68
C TYR A 320 12.82 22.44 3.51
N THR A 321 12.15 22.49 2.36
CA THR A 321 12.52 21.69 1.18
C THR A 321 12.96 22.57 -0.01
N ARG A 322 13.36 23.82 0.25
CA ARG A 322 13.99 24.70 -0.75
C ARG A 322 15.51 24.50 -0.78
N PHE A 323 15.90 23.30 -1.20
CA PHE A 323 17.30 22.94 -1.35
C PHE A 323 18.04 23.91 -2.28
N LEU A 324 19.23 24.33 -1.86
CA LEU A 324 20.09 25.19 -2.67
C LEU A 324 20.53 24.44 -3.93
N THR A 325 20.42 25.09 -5.08
CA THR A 325 20.75 24.48 -6.38
C THR A 325 22.26 24.27 -6.55
N GLY A 326 22.66 23.30 -7.37
CA GLY A 326 24.07 22.99 -7.65
C GLY A 326 24.67 21.95 -6.68
N PRO A 327 25.93 21.51 -6.91
CA PRO A 327 26.53 20.38 -6.20
C PRO A 327 27.10 20.78 -4.83
N VAL A 328 26.25 21.36 -3.98
CA VAL A 328 26.60 21.92 -2.67
C VAL A 328 26.22 21.04 -1.49
N HIS A 329 25.45 19.97 -1.73
CA HIS A 329 25.10 18.99 -0.72
C HIS A 329 26.20 17.94 -0.61
N THR A 330 26.36 17.35 0.57
CA THR A 330 27.48 16.43 0.86
C THR A 330 27.04 15.17 1.59
N LEU A 331 27.73 14.08 1.29
CA LEU A 331 27.82 12.90 2.14
C LEU A 331 29.25 12.87 2.70
N LEU A 332 29.35 12.89 4.02
CA LEU A 332 30.60 12.78 4.75
C LEU A 332 30.73 11.36 5.30
N GLU A 333 31.92 10.78 5.22
CA GLU A 333 32.32 9.63 6.03
C GLU A 333 33.24 10.15 7.14
N ASN A 334 32.75 10.12 8.38
CA ASN A 334 33.32 10.88 9.48
C ASN A 334 33.46 12.38 9.11
N THR A 335 34.67 12.84 8.79
CA THR A 335 34.97 14.22 8.37
C THR A 335 35.22 14.37 6.88
N ASP A 336 35.42 13.26 6.15
CA ASP A 336 35.85 13.28 4.76
C ASP A 336 34.64 13.35 3.83
N THR A 337 34.67 14.27 2.87
CA THR A 337 33.61 14.37 1.86
C THR A 337 33.78 13.23 0.84
N ILE A 338 32.90 12.24 0.91
CA ILE A 338 32.89 11.10 -0.01
C ILE A 338 31.93 11.29 -1.18
N ALA A 339 30.95 12.19 -1.06
CA ALA A 339 30.09 12.60 -2.17
C ALA A 339 29.74 14.08 -2.15
N ARG A 340 29.59 14.66 -3.34
CA ARG A 340 28.96 15.97 -3.58
C ARG A 340 27.84 15.83 -4.59
N PHE A 341 26.70 16.45 -4.33
CA PHE A 341 25.52 16.27 -5.15
C PHE A 341 24.58 17.48 -5.12
N MET A 342 23.70 17.51 -6.10
CA MET A 342 22.60 18.47 -6.23
C MET A 342 21.26 17.76 -6.09
N ILE A 343 20.23 18.52 -5.71
CA ILE A 343 18.84 18.05 -5.63
C ILE A 343 17.98 18.85 -6.59
N ARG A 344 17.25 18.17 -7.47
CA ARG A 344 16.18 18.76 -8.30
C ARG A 344 14.83 18.31 -7.77
N LYS A 345 13.81 19.16 -7.90
CA LYS A 345 12.42 18.84 -7.53
C LYS A 345 11.53 18.74 -8.76
N ASN A 346 10.47 17.96 -8.68
CA ASN A 346 9.42 17.85 -9.70
C ASN A 346 9.98 17.54 -11.09
N VAL A 347 10.84 16.52 -11.18
CA VAL A 347 11.51 16.13 -12.43
C VAL A 347 10.61 15.21 -13.24
N GLU A 348 10.27 15.61 -14.46
CA GLU A 348 9.51 14.77 -15.38
C GLU A 348 10.36 13.60 -15.89
N ALA A 349 9.77 12.41 -15.86
CA ALA A 349 10.41 11.19 -16.30
C ALA A 349 10.12 10.95 -17.79
N THR A 350 11.09 11.25 -18.65
CA THR A 350 10.93 11.01 -20.08
C THR A 350 10.75 9.51 -20.37
N GLY A 351 9.66 9.16 -21.03
CA GLY A 351 9.39 7.80 -21.51
C GLY A 351 9.00 6.79 -20.42
N LYS A 352 8.59 7.25 -19.23
CA LYS A 352 8.10 6.40 -18.14
C LYS A 352 6.64 6.72 -17.85
N ASN A 353 5.78 5.71 -17.93
CA ASN A 353 4.35 5.88 -17.72
C ASN A 353 3.79 4.85 -16.74
N ILE A 354 2.79 5.28 -15.98
CA ILE A 354 1.88 4.39 -15.27
C ILE A 354 0.59 4.21 -16.08
N TYR A 355 -0.07 3.06 -15.92
CA TYR A 355 -1.32 2.72 -16.59
C TYR A 355 -2.42 2.60 -15.54
N PRO A 356 -3.18 3.68 -15.24
CA PRO A 356 -4.06 3.70 -14.06
C PRO A 356 -5.23 2.71 -14.10
N TYR A 357 -5.56 2.21 -15.28
CA TYR A 357 -6.61 1.20 -15.49
C TYR A 357 -6.10 -0.25 -15.34
N LEU A 358 -4.79 -0.47 -15.16
CA LEU A 358 -4.18 -1.78 -15.02
C LEU A 358 -3.53 -1.89 -13.65
N VAL A 359 -3.89 -2.94 -12.91
CA VAL A 359 -3.37 -3.17 -11.57
C VAL A 359 -2.81 -4.56 -11.42
N TYR A 360 -1.81 -4.70 -10.55
CA TYR A 360 -1.15 -5.97 -10.26
C TYR A 360 -0.71 -6.04 -8.80
N ASN A 361 -0.15 -7.19 -8.41
CA ASN A 361 0.26 -7.50 -7.04
C ASN A 361 1.66 -6.95 -6.65
N GLY A 362 2.36 -6.27 -7.55
CA GLY A 362 3.72 -5.78 -7.33
C GLY A 362 4.81 -6.86 -7.42
N TRP A 363 4.44 -8.11 -7.70
CA TRP A 363 5.34 -9.26 -7.75
C TRP A 363 5.52 -9.79 -9.18
N ASP A 364 4.41 -10.07 -9.85
CA ASP A 364 4.38 -10.67 -11.18
C ASP A 364 3.29 -10.02 -12.05
N SER A 365 3.50 -10.06 -13.37
CA SER A 365 2.54 -9.54 -14.35
C SER A 365 1.36 -10.49 -14.61
N THR A 366 1.35 -11.69 -14.01
CA THR A 366 0.28 -12.68 -14.25
C THR A 366 -0.98 -12.36 -13.43
N SER A 367 -0.83 -11.59 -12.36
CA SER A 367 -1.95 -11.07 -11.57
C SER A 367 -2.56 -9.78 -12.13
N MET A 368 -2.21 -9.38 -13.36
CA MET A 368 -2.68 -8.13 -13.93
C MET A 368 -4.19 -8.19 -14.19
N VAL A 369 -4.91 -7.20 -13.69
CA VAL A 369 -6.35 -7.05 -13.92
C VAL A 369 -6.67 -5.63 -14.35
N THR A 370 -7.63 -5.51 -15.25
CA THR A 370 -8.18 -4.22 -15.66
C THR A 370 -9.19 -3.76 -14.62
N ILE A 371 -9.06 -2.53 -14.16
CA ILE A 371 -10.05 -1.83 -13.35
C ILE A 371 -10.47 -0.55 -14.08
N GLY A 372 -11.77 -0.30 -14.08
CA GLY A 372 -12.39 0.92 -14.56
C GLY A 372 -12.37 1.02 -16.08
N ASN A 373 -12.57 2.25 -16.53
CA ASN A 373 -12.46 2.57 -17.94
C ASN A 373 -10.99 2.68 -18.33
N ARG A 374 -10.66 2.26 -19.54
CA ARG A 374 -9.33 2.45 -20.11
C ARG A 374 -9.06 3.94 -20.29
N ILE A 375 -8.21 4.49 -19.43
CA ILE A 375 -7.75 5.89 -19.50
C ILE A 375 -6.32 5.96 -20.07
N PRO A 376 -5.91 7.11 -20.63
CA PRO A 376 -4.55 7.27 -21.15
C PRO A 376 -3.47 6.99 -20.11
N PRO A 377 -2.28 6.52 -20.51
CA PRO A 377 -1.13 6.42 -19.62
C PRO A 377 -0.77 7.79 -19.04
N GLU A 378 -0.34 7.81 -17.78
CA GLU A 378 0.09 9.03 -17.10
C GLU A 378 1.62 9.07 -17.02
N PRO A 379 2.27 10.16 -17.48
CA PRO A 379 3.71 10.29 -17.38
C PRO A 379 4.13 10.45 -15.92
N VAL A 380 5.25 9.83 -15.55
CA VAL A 380 5.75 9.87 -14.18
C VAL A 380 6.49 11.19 -13.92
N ARG A 381 6.30 11.73 -12.72
CA ARG A 381 7.08 12.84 -12.20
C ARG A 381 7.68 12.43 -10.86
N TYR A 382 8.99 12.58 -10.73
CA TYR A 382 9.70 12.35 -9.46
C TYR A 382 9.65 13.60 -8.60
N GLU A 383 9.33 13.44 -7.31
CA GLU A 383 9.33 14.55 -6.37
C GLU A 383 10.75 15.11 -6.18
N TYR A 384 11.73 14.21 -6.13
CA TYR A 384 13.15 14.56 -6.01
C TYR A 384 14.03 13.75 -6.97
N GLN A 385 15.08 14.39 -7.47
CA GLN A 385 16.21 13.73 -8.13
C GLN A 385 17.49 14.19 -7.45
N VAL A 386 18.23 13.25 -6.88
CA VAL A 386 19.54 13.47 -6.26
C VAL A 386 20.60 12.98 -7.23
N GLU A 387 21.49 13.85 -7.69
CA GLU A 387 22.54 13.48 -8.65
C GLU A 387 23.89 14.12 -8.30
N GLY A 388 24.96 13.37 -8.50
CA GLY A 388 26.30 13.84 -8.19
C GLY A 388 27.35 12.74 -8.34
N THR A 389 28.49 12.94 -7.68
CA THR A 389 29.61 12.01 -7.73
C THR A 389 29.94 11.54 -6.32
N MET A 390 30.14 10.23 -6.16
CA MET A 390 30.53 9.58 -4.92
C MET A 390 31.75 8.70 -5.18
N LEU A 391 32.86 8.98 -4.51
CA LEU A 391 34.13 8.26 -4.67
C LEU A 391 34.55 8.10 -6.16
N GLY A 392 34.37 9.18 -6.94
CA GLY A 392 34.72 9.21 -8.37
C GLY A 392 33.72 8.53 -9.30
N LYS A 393 32.61 7.99 -8.79
CA LYS A 393 31.52 7.39 -9.58
C LYS A 393 30.30 8.28 -9.59
N ASP A 394 29.65 8.38 -10.74
CA ASP A 394 28.43 9.17 -10.84
C ASP A 394 27.25 8.38 -10.28
N PHE A 395 26.37 9.04 -9.55
CA PHE A 395 25.15 8.43 -9.04
C PHE A 395 23.94 9.31 -9.28
N ARG A 396 22.78 8.67 -9.41
CA ARG A 396 21.49 9.35 -9.48
C ARG A 396 20.44 8.55 -8.72
N ILE A 397 19.67 9.20 -7.86
CA ILE A 397 18.54 8.60 -7.14
C ILE A 397 17.30 9.38 -7.52
N GLN A 398 16.29 8.68 -8.04
CA GLN A 398 15.00 9.26 -8.40
C GLN A 398 13.97 8.82 -7.35
N HIS A 399 13.34 9.78 -6.69
CA HIS A 399 12.33 9.56 -5.66
C HIS A 399 10.94 9.77 -6.26
N GLY A 400 10.12 8.72 -6.22
CA GLY A 400 8.75 8.70 -6.74
C GLY A 400 7.75 8.25 -5.66
N ASP A 401 6.46 8.37 -5.98
CA ASP A 401 5.35 7.87 -5.16
C ASP A 401 5.40 8.42 -3.72
N ASN A 402 5.45 9.75 -3.56
CA ASN A 402 5.55 10.43 -2.26
C ASN A 402 6.79 9.99 -1.45
N ASN A 403 7.93 9.95 -2.13
CA ASN A 403 9.16 9.37 -1.61
C ASN A 403 8.94 7.95 -1.05
N TYR A 404 8.07 7.12 -1.62
CA TYR A 404 7.97 5.70 -1.24
C TYR A 404 8.79 4.80 -2.17
N LEU A 405 8.99 5.21 -3.42
CA LEU A 405 9.72 4.47 -4.43
C LEU A 405 11.05 5.17 -4.74
N LYS A 406 12.11 4.39 -4.95
CA LYS A 406 13.40 4.90 -5.44
C LYS A 406 13.95 4.06 -6.58
N GLU A 407 14.42 4.73 -7.61
CA GLU A 407 15.33 4.15 -8.60
C GLU A 407 16.74 4.68 -8.37
N ILE A 408 17.68 3.77 -8.18
CA ILE A 408 19.07 4.09 -7.85
C ILE A 408 19.95 3.70 -9.02
N TYR A 409 20.66 4.68 -9.55
CA TYR A 409 21.58 4.56 -10.66
C TYR A 409 23.02 4.83 -10.20
N LEU A 410 23.97 4.06 -10.74
CA LEU A 410 25.40 4.26 -10.57
C LEU A 410 26.07 4.15 -11.95
N ASP A 411 26.94 5.10 -12.29
CA ASP A 411 27.61 5.22 -13.59
C ASP A 411 26.62 5.14 -14.77
N GLY A 412 25.43 5.74 -14.60
CA GLY A 412 24.34 5.74 -15.58
C GLY A 412 23.49 4.46 -15.66
N VAL A 413 23.87 3.40 -14.94
CA VAL A 413 23.18 2.10 -14.93
C VAL A 413 22.22 2.01 -13.76
N LEU A 414 20.99 1.52 -13.99
CA LEU A 414 20.05 1.20 -12.90
C LEU A 414 20.58 0.02 -12.09
N VAL A 415 21.01 0.26 -10.86
CA VAL A 415 21.59 -0.77 -9.98
C VAL A 415 20.61 -1.29 -8.94
N SER A 416 19.59 -0.50 -8.57
CA SER A 416 18.59 -0.92 -7.59
C SER A 416 17.26 -0.19 -7.75
N ILE A 417 16.16 -0.90 -7.46
CA ILE A 417 14.86 -0.31 -7.17
C ILE A 417 14.53 -0.61 -5.71
N ALA A 418 14.19 0.41 -4.93
CA ALA A 418 13.88 0.28 -3.51
C ALA A 418 12.52 0.89 -3.16
N THR A 419 11.84 0.33 -2.16
CA THR A 419 10.60 0.88 -1.62
C THR A 419 10.68 1.11 -0.13
N GLY A 420 9.86 2.04 0.36
CA GLY A 420 9.84 2.54 1.73
C GLY A 420 9.95 4.06 1.77
N LYS A 421 9.37 4.69 2.79
CA LYS A 421 9.40 6.16 2.90
C LYS A 421 10.75 6.69 3.38
N PHE A 422 11.06 6.42 4.65
CA PHE A 422 12.30 6.89 5.30
C PHE A 422 13.22 5.76 5.74
N LEU A 423 12.78 4.52 5.60
CA LEU A 423 13.57 3.31 5.80
C LEU A 423 13.30 2.40 4.60
N PRO A 424 14.31 1.73 4.04
CA PRO A 424 14.08 0.69 3.04
C PRO A 424 13.29 -0.44 3.69
N GLU A 425 12.17 -0.79 3.07
CA GLU A 425 11.34 -1.95 3.45
C GLU A 425 11.71 -3.17 2.62
N ARG A 426 12.01 -2.94 1.34
CA ARG A 426 12.45 -3.96 0.39
C ARG A 426 13.09 -3.31 -0.82
N PHE A 427 13.95 -4.06 -1.50
CA PHE A 427 14.58 -3.62 -2.72
C PHE A 427 15.06 -4.79 -3.58
N VAL A 428 15.29 -4.51 -4.85
CA VAL A 428 15.92 -5.41 -5.81
C VAL A 428 17.24 -4.79 -6.22
N VAL A 429 18.30 -5.59 -6.26
CA VAL A 429 19.62 -5.17 -6.75
C VAL A 429 19.90 -5.90 -8.06
N PHE A 430 20.07 -5.16 -9.14
CA PHE A 430 20.29 -5.71 -10.48
C PHE A 430 21.78 -5.93 -10.79
N ASP A 431 22.65 -5.18 -10.11
CA ASP A 431 24.08 -5.28 -10.27
C ASP A 431 24.69 -6.21 -9.20
N ALA A 432 25.02 -7.44 -9.61
CA ALA A 432 25.67 -8.42 -8.76
C ALA A 432 27.08 -7.98 -8.31
N SER A 433 27.74 -7.11 -9.06
CA SER A 433 29.09 -6.60 -8.77
C SER A 433 29.10 -5.43 -7.77
N LEU A 434 27.95 -4.79 -7.55
CA LEU A 434 27.82 -3.66 -6.62
C LEU A 434 28.24 -4.10 -5.21
N SER A 435 29.28 -3.49 -4.63
CA SER A 435 29.69 -3.86 -3.27
C SER A 435 28.61 -3.54 -2.24
N PRO A 436 28.45 -4.31 -1.16
CA PRO A 436 27.47 -3.98 -0.13
C PRO A 436 27.75 -2.62 0.55
N GLU A 437 29.02 -2.23 0.66
CA GLU A 437 29.41 -0.90 1.15
C GLU A 437 28.88 0.23 0.26
N MET A 438 29.01 0.10 -1.06
CA MET A 438 28.48 1.09 -2.01
C MET A 438 26.95 1.11 -1.96
N LEU A 439 26.30 -0.04 -1.91
CA LEU A 439 24.86 -0.15 -1.75
C LEU A 439 24.39 0.54 -0.46
N ASN A 440 25.07 0.32 0.67
CA ASN A 440 24.74 0.96 1.95
C ASN A 440 24.82 2.49 1.87
N ARG A 441 25.86 3.05 1.22
CA ARG A 441 25.97 4.50 1.00
C ARG A 441 24.82 5.04 0.14
N LEU A 442 24.47 4.35 -0.94
CA LEU A 442 23.35 4.72 -1.80
C LEU A 442 22.00 4.65 -1.07
N LEU A 443 21.77 3.62 -0.24
CA LEU A 443 20.56 3.50 0.57
C LEU A 443 20.49 4.60 1.64
N VAL A 444 21.61 4.93 2.29
CA VAL A 444 21.68 6.03 3.27
C VAL A 444 21.28 7.36 2.64
N LEU A 445 21.75 7.64 1.42
CA LEU A 445 21.32 8.82 0.65
C LEU A 445 19.85 8.74 0.22
N ALA A 446 19.41 7.58 -0.29
CA ALA A 446 18.07 7.40 -0.84
C ALA A 446 16.97 7.55 0.22
N PHE A 447 17.24 7.20 1.48
CA PHE A 447 16.26 7.20 2.57
C PHE A 447 16.53 8.33 3.57
N ASN A 448 16.96 9.49 3.08
CA ASN A 448 17.08 10.69 3.88
C ASN A 448 15.70 11.23 4.31
N ARG A 449 15.57 11.63 5.58
CA ARG A 449 14.32 12.10 6.21
C ARG A 449 13.82 13.44 5.69
N PHE A 450 14.67 14.25 5.06
CA PHE A 450 14.28 15.55 4.53
C PHE A 450 13.63 15.47 3.13
N PHE A 451 13.57 14.28 2.53
CA PHE A 451 12.78 14.04 1.33
C PHE A 451 11.33 13.70 1.73
N GLU A 452 10.53 14.71 2.05
CA GLU A 452 9.13 14.52 2.48
C GLU A 452 8.12 14.49 1.35
#